data_AF-A0A7C4V6U9-F1
#
_entry.id   AF-A0A7C4V6U9-F1
#
_cell.length_a   1.000
_cell.length_b   1.000
_cell.length_c   1.000
_cell.angle_alpha   90.00
_cell.angle_beta   90.00
_cell.angle_gamma   90.00
#
_symmetry.space_group_name_H-M   'P 1'
#
loop_
_entity.id
_entity.type
_entity.pdbx_description
1 polymer ?
#
loop_
_entity_poly.entity_id
_entity_poly.type
_entity_poly.pdbx_seq_one_letter_code
_entity_poly.pdbx_strand_id
1 'polypeptide(L)' 'MAKFPEADARMFRNVFVCRRCKAKRKAPVLGVLAGLIACRSCGTRKLRVKRKK' A
#
# COMPACT_ATOMS: atom_id res chain seq x y z
N MET A 1 22.14 11.76 -5.71
CA MET A 1 21.08 11.04 -6.45
C MET A 1 19.89 11.97 -6.61
N ALA A 2 19.57 12.37 -7.84
CA ALA A 2 18.40 13.21 -8.11
C ALA A 2 17.13 12.48 -7.64
N LYS A 3 16.29 13.17 -6.85
CA LYS A 3 15.00 12.64 -6.42
C LYS A 3 14.03 12.76 -7.59
N PHE A 4 13.86 11.68 -8.36
CA PHE A 4 12.91 11.65 -9.46
C PHE A 4 11.47 11.52 -8.91
N PRO A 5 10.57 12.47 -9.22
CA PRO A 5 9.19 12.41 -8.75
C PRO A 5 8.44 11.16 -9.25
N GLU A 6 8.84 10.59 -10.39
CA GLU A 6 8.23 9.38 -10.95
C GLU A 6 8.60 8.12 -10.15
N ALA A 7 9.81 8.07 -9.60
CA ALA A 7 10.24 6.97 -8.74
C ALA A 7 9.42 6.94 -7.44
N ASP A 8 9.12 8.11 -6.88
CA ASP A 8 8.26 8.24 -5.70
C ASP A 8 6.82 7.78 -6.00
N ALA A 9 6.27 8.17 -7.15
CA ALA A 9 4.95 7.71 -7.56
C ALA A 9 4.90 6.18 -7.70
N ARG A 10 5.94 5.54 -8.27
CA ARG A 10 6.00 4.08 -8.41
C ARG A 10 6.05 3.36 -7.06
N MET A 11 6.78 3.92 -6.09
CA MET A 11 7.06 3.27 -4.81
C MET A 11 6.01 3.50 -3.73
N PHE A 12 5.29 4.62 -3.75
CA PHE A 12 4.42 5.05 -2.64
C PHE A 12 2.95 5.24 -3.06
N ARG A 13 2.67 5.67 -4.30
CA ARG A 13 1.29 5.92 -4.74
C ARG A 13 0.48 4.63 -4.72
N ASN A 14 -0.61 4.63 -3.96
CA ASN A 14 -1.55 3.51 -3.82
C ASN A 14 -0.89 2.21 -3.32
N VAL A 15 0.29 2.29 -2.69
CA VAL A 15 0.98 1.13 -2.11
C VAL A 15 0.61 0.99 -0.65
N PHE A 16 0.02 -0.14 -0.32
CA PHE A 16 -0.36 -0.51 1.04
C PHE A 16 0.47 -1.68 1.53
N VAL A 17 0.75 -1.70 2.81
CA VAL A 17 1.48 -2.77 3.50
C VAL A 17 0.52 -3.42 4.49
N CYS A 18 0.45 -4.74 4.52
CA CYS A 18 -0.33 -5.44 5.54
C CYS A 18 0.30 -5.26 6.93
N ARG A 19 -0.52 -5.00 7.96
CA ARG A 19 -0.03 -4.91 9.34
C ARG A 19 0.41 -6.26 9.93
N ARG A 20 -0.11 -7.38 9.41
CA ARG A 20 0.19 -8.73 9.91
C ARG A 20 1.39 -9.35 9.19
N CYS A 21 1.29 -9.58 7.88
CA CYS A 21 2.34 -10.26 7.11
C CYS A 21 3.32 -9.33 6.41
N LYS A 22 3.16 -8.00 6.52
CA LYS A 22 4.01 -6.99 5.86
C LYS A 22 4.04 -7.06 4.33
N ALA A 23 3.18 -7.87 3.70
CA ALA A 23 3.04 -7.94 2.25
C ALA A 23 2.59 -6.60 1.67
N LYS A 24 3.12 -6.25 0.50
CA LYS A 24 2.79 -5.02 -0.23
C LYS A 24 1.66 -5.31 -1.23
N ARG A 25 0.68 -4.41 -1.31
CA ARG A 25 -0.42 -4.48 -2.29
C ARG A 25 -0.64 -3.10 -2.88
N LYS A 26 -0.69 -3.03 -4.22
CA LYS A 26 -1.24 -1.87 -4.92
C LYS A 26 -2.76 -2.00 -4.99
N ALA A 27 -3.46 -0.97 -4.52
CA ALA A 27 -4.91 -0.99 -4.37
C ALA A 27 -5.49 0.44 -4.42
N PRO A 28 -6.72 0.64 -4.93
CA PRO A 28 -7.38 1.94 -4.86
C PRO A 28 -7.66 2.32 -3.39
N VAL A 29 -7.37 3.58 -3.04
CA VAL A 29 -7.46 4.08 -1.65
C VAL A 29 -8.87 3.91 -1.09
N LEU A 30 -9.89 4.25 -1.88
CA LEU A 30 -11.29 4.16 -1.46
C LEU A 30 -11.68 2.73 -1.06
N GLY A 31 -11.25 1.71 -1.80
CA GLY A 31 -11.53 0.31 -1.48
C GLY A 31 -10.80 -0.19 -0.23
N VAL A 32 -9.62 0.37 0.07
CA VAL A 32 -8.90 0.07 1.33
C VAL A 32 -9.59 0.73 2.51
N LEU A 33 -10.02 1.99 2.37
CA LEU A 33 -10.76 2.72 3.41
C LEU A 33 -12.13 2.08 3.68
N ALA A 34 -12.83 1.64 2.64
CA ALA A 34 -14.09 0.91 2.75
C ALA A 34 -13.93 -0.53 3.27
N GLY A 35 -12.70 -1.01 3.51
CA GLY A 35 -12.45 -2.36 4.01
C GLY A 35 -12.80 -3.49 3.03
N LEU A 36 -12.94 -3.19 1.74
CA LEU A 36 -13.25 -4.15 0.67
C LEU A 36 -12.01 -4.92 0.20
N ILE A 37 -10.82 -4.38 0.49
CA ILE A 37 -9.55 -4.90 -0.01
C ILE A 37 -8.82 -5.68 1.09
N ALA A 38 -8.78 -7.01 0.93
CA ALA A 38 -8.04 -7.90 1.80
C ALA A 38 -6.54 -7.98 1.45
N CYS A 39 -5.70 -8.48 2.35
CA CYS A 39 -4.34 -8.86 2.00
C CYS A 39 -4.37 -10.18 1.20
N ARG A 40 -3.65 -10.26 0.08
CA ARG A 40 -3.58 -11.49 -0.75
C ARG A 40 -2.96 -12.68 -0.01
N SER A 41 -2.04 -12.42 0.92
CA SER A 41 -1.29 -13.48 1.60
C SER A 41 -1.98 -14.01 2.87
N CYS A 42 -2.70 -13.15 3.60
CA CYS A 42 -3.25 -13.52 4.91
C CYS A 42 -4.73 -13.17 5.09
N GLY A 43 -5.41 -12.68 4.04
CA GLY A 43 -6.84 -12.32 4.08
C GLY A 43 -7.21 -11.10 4.93
N THR A 44 -6.29 -10.57 5.74
CA THR A 44 -6.63 -9.45 6.65
C THR A 44 -6.87 -8.14 5.89
N ARG A 45 -7.87 -7.36 6.31
CA ARG A 45 -8.20 -6.04 5.74
C ARG A 45 -7.42 -4.89 6.40
N LYS A 46 -6.56 -5.21 7.38
CA LYS A 46 -5.74 -4.26 8.13
C LYS A 46 -4.50 -3.87 7.33
N LEU A 47 -4.69 -2.98 6.35
CA LEU A 47 -3.64 -2.42 5.49
C LEU A 47 -3.21 -1.04 6.00
N ARG A 48 -1.92 -0.70 5.88
CA ARG A 48 -1.35 0.64 6.17
C ARG A 48 -0.76 1.26 4.92
N VAL A 49 -0.85 2.58 4.77
CA VAL A 49 -0.21 3.30 3.66
C VAL A 49 1.31 3.23 3.80
N LYS A 50 2.03 2.98 2.71
CA LYS A 50 3.48 3.11 2.69
C LYS A 50 3.84 4.58 2.51
N ARG A 51 4.36 5.23 3.56
CA ARG A 51 4.82 6.62 3.51
C ARG A 51 6.30 6.69 3.14
N LYS A 52 6.69 7.75 2.42
CA LYS A 52 8.08 8.15 2.27
C LYS A 52 8.55 8.70 3.62
N LYS A 53 9.76 8.33 4.05
CA LYS A 53 10.41 8.83 5.27
C LYS A 53 11.46 9.87 4.86
#